data_AF-A0A8C1QBT6-F1
#
_entry.id   AF-A0A8C1QBT6-F1
#
_cell.length_a   1.000
_cell.length_b   1.000
_cell.length_c   1.000
_cell.angle_alpha   90.00
_cell.angle_beta   90.00
_cell.angle_gamma   90.00
#
_symmetry.space_group_name_H-M   'P 1'
#
loop_
_entity.id
_entity.type
_entity.pdbx_description
1 polymer ?
#
loop_
_entity_poly.entity_id
_entity_poly.type
_entity_poly.pdbx_seq_one_letter_code
_entity_poly.pdbx_strand_id
1 'polypeptide(L)'
;MPLEFSGWEAYCDKSKHLKPGQEPKKSHGYIMYHGTHKSNAPAIISSGFRPSAGGTLGPGVYCSRNINKAMGYPACAPNDRVILKLRVRVGKVKKIEGQSLNLKTTWHQQGYDTAWLPATASGVGLEEDCVWDPKRITVVGIAHCTDSSTKSSLESLIKQGSQSQDPKVKDLKPCKGCGMQTEDKHTMEKCWSCKASICPFMKNHVCQKKRK
;
A
#
# COMPACT_ATOMS: atom_id res chain seq x y z
N MET A 1 11.97 -24.33 18.14
CA MET A 1 12.42 -22.91 18.15
C MET A 1 11.67 -22.15 17.06
N PRO A 2 10.96 -21.06 17.38
CA PRO A 2 10.24 -20.31 16.37
C PRO A 2 11.23 -19.57 15.46
N LEU A 3 10.97 -19.62 14.16
CA LEU A 3 11.76 -18.96 13.13
C LEU A 3 11.58 -17.44 13.26
N GLU A 4 12.64 -16.73 13.66
CA GLU A 4 12.66 -15.26 13.62
C GLU A 4 12.80 -14.79 12.17
N PHE A 5 11.64 -14.52 11.57
CA PHE A 5 11.51 -13.96 10.25
C PHE A 5 12.05 -12.54 10.20
N SER A 6 13.03 -12.29 9.30
CA SER A 6 13.56 -10.95 9.02
C SER A 6 13.62 -10.74 7.51
N GLY A 7 12.53 -10.24 6.93
CA GLY A 7 12.36 -10.02 5.49
C GLY A 7 11.01 -9.36 5.19
N TRP A 8 10.69 -9.21 3.90
CA TRP A 8 9.33 -8.94 3.44
C TRP A 8 8.78 -10.24 2.82
N GLU A 9 7.65 -10.71 3.31
CA GLU A 9 6.88 -11.81 2.73
C GLU A 9 5.46 -11.27 2.58
N ALA A 10 5.13 -10.76 1.40
CA ALA A 10 3.79 -10.27 1.13
C ALA A 10 2.86 -11.49 0.95
N TYR A 11 2.42 -12.07 2.07
CA TYR A 11 1.31 -12.99 2.05
C TYR A 11 0.07 -12.17 1.69
N CYS A 12 -0.35 -12.28 0.42
CA CYS A 12 -1.66 -11.81 0.00
C CYS A 12 -2.66 -12.82 0.54
N ASP A 13 -3.10 -12.62 1.77
CA ASP A 13 -4.12 -13.46 2.39
C ASP A 13 -5.42 -13.31 1.59
N LYS A 14 -5.68 -14.26 0.69
CA LYS A 14 -6.96 -14.34 -0.02
C LYS A 14 -8.08 -14.82 0.91
N SER A 15 -7.76 -15.34 2.10
CA SER A 15 -8.69 -16.06 2.96
C SER A 15 -8.92 -15.46 4.35
N LYS A 16 -8.18 -14.44 4.81
CA LYS A 16 -8.45 -13.73 6.07
C LYS A 16 -8.13 -12.24 5.97
N HIS A 17 -9.09 -11.46 5.44
CA HIS A 17 -9.12 -10.01 5.68
C HIS A 17 -9.05 -9.76 7.20
N LEU A 18 -8.02 -9.07 7.68
CA LEU A 18 -8.07 -8.50 9.03
C LEU A 18 -9.30 -7.57 9.10
N LYS A 19 -10.11 -7.73 10.14
CA LYS A 19 -11.23 -6.84 10.41
C LYS A 19 -10.70 -5.43 10.72
N PRO A 20 -11.46 -4.37 10.43
CA PRO A 20 -11.11 -3.02 10.86
C PRO A 20 -10.75 -2.98 12.36
N GLY A 21 -9.68 -2.28 12.69
CA GLY A 21 -9.20 -2.08 14.07
C GLY A 21 -8.18 -3.13 14.55
N GLN A 22 -7.96 -4.22 13.81
CA GLN A 22 -6.95 -5.22 14.18
C GLN A 22 -5.54 -4.74 13.86
N GLU A 23 -4.56 -5.01 14.70
CA GLU A 23 -3.18 -4.62 14.43
C GLU A 23 -2.66 -5.23 13.11
N PRO A 24 -2.15 -4.41 12.17
CA PRO A 24 -1.53 -4.92 10.96
C PRO A 24 -0.34 -5.82 11.30
N LYS A 25 -0.32 -7.02 10.74
CA LYS A 25 0.86 -7.89 10.80
C LYS A 25 1.93 -7.31 9.89
N LYS A 26 3.13 -7.18 10.46
CA LYS A 26 4.30 -6.70 9.71
C LYS A 26 4.51 -7.56 8.47
N SER A 27 5.01 -6.91 7.42
CA SER A 27 5.38 -7.54 6.16
C SER A 27 4.24 -8.11 5.30
N HIS A 28 2.96 -7.92 5.66
CA HIS A 28 1.82 -8.45 4.89
C HIS A 28 1.29 -7.48 3.82
N GLY A 29 0.51 -8.04 2.89
CA GLY A 29 -0.32 -7.28 1.95
C GLY A 29 -1.78 -7.26 2.42
N TYR A 30 -2.42 -6.09 2.44
CA TYR A 30 -3.83 -5.95 2.81
C TYR A 30 -4.67 -5.37 1.67
N ILE A 31 -5.93 -5.78 1.63
CA ILE A 31 -6.94 -5.00 0.93
C ILE A 31 -7.33 -3.82 1.79
N MET A 32 -7.19 -2.63 1.22
CA MET A 32 -7.58 -1.37 1.85
C MET A 32 -8.37 -0.53 0.86
N TYR A 33 -8.91 0.58 1.34
CA TYR A 33 -9.76 1.47 0.59
C TYR A 33 -9.24 2.91 0.68
N HIS A 34 -9.32 3.62 -0.43
CA HIS A 34 -9.00 5.04 -0.52
C HIS A 34 -10.11 5.75 -1.29
N GLY A 35 -10.70 6.77 -0.66
CA GLY A 35 -11.67 7.64 -1.30
C GLY A 35 -10.98 8.80 -2.00
N THR A 36 -11.37 9.08 -3.24
CA THR A 36 -10.84 10.20 -4.05
C THR A 36 -11.94 10.79 -4.93
N HIS A 37 -11.67 11.93 -5.55
CA HIS A 37 -12.56 12.50 -6.56
C HIS A 37 -12.54 11.64 -7.83
N LYS A 38 -13.69 11.50 -8.50
CA LYS A 38 -13.79 10.82 -9.81
C LYS A 38 -12.79 11.34 -10.82
N SER A 39 -12.56 12.66 -10.85
CA SER A 39 -11.59 13.32 -11.74
C SER A 39 -10.14 12.88 -11.50
N ASN A 40 -9.79 12.49 -10.28
CA ASN A 40 -8.42 12.09 -9.90
C ASN A 40 -8.16 10.61 -10.15
N ALA A 41 -9.21 9.78 -10.17
CA ALA A 41 -9.07 8.33 -10.24
C ALA A 41 -8.35 7.82 -11.50
N PRO A 42 -8.59 8.36 -12.72
CA PRO A 42 -7.84 7.93 -13.91
C PRO A 42 -6.34 8.13 -13.74
N ALA A 43 -5.91 9.29 -13.25
CA ALA A 43 -4.50 9.61 -13.04
C ALA A 43 -3.86 8.72 -11.96
N ILE A 44 -4.59 8.42 -10.88
CA ILE A 44 -4.13 7.50 -9.84
C ILE A 44 -3.95 6.08 -10.39
N ILE A 45 -4.86 5.63 -11.25
CA ILE A 45 -4.80 4.30 -11.88
C ILE A 45 -3.64 4.22 -12.88
N SER A 46 -3.45 5.26 -13.71
CA SER A 46 -2.44 5.26 -14.77
C SER A 46 -1.03 5.52 -14.26
N SER A 47 -0.89 6.44 -13.31
CA SER A 47 0.41 7.01 -12.92
C SER A 47 0.77 6.73 -11.46
N GLY A 48 -0.11 6.05 -10.72
CA GLY A 48 0.06 5.77 -9.30
C GLY A 48 -0.33 6.94 -8.39
N PHE A 49 -0.20 6.72 -7.09
CA PHE A 49 -0.52 7.73 -6.09
C PHE A 49 0.57 8.79 -5.99
N ARG A 50 0.15 10.04 -5.75
CA ARG A 50 1.02 11.10 -5.24
C ARG A 50 0.82 11.23 -3.74
N PRO A 51 1.88 11.21 -2.92
CA PRO A 51 1.74 11.35 -1.48
C PRO A 51 1.25 12.76 -1.15
N SER A 52 0.38 12.84 -0.15
CA SER A 52 0.02 14.13 0.45
C SER A 52 1.23 14.74 1.17
N ALA A 53 1.27 16.06 1.27
CA ALA A 53 2.35 16.77 1.97
C ALA A 53 2.22 16.73 3.51
N GLY A 54 1.08 16.26 4.04
CA GLY A 54 0.78 16.27 5.47
C GLY A 54 -0.49 15.49 5.81
N GLY A 55 -1.07 15.77 6.98
CA GLY A 55 -2.26 15.07 7.50
C GLY A 55 -2.02 14.52 8.90
N THR A 56 -2.96 13.73 9.42
CA THR A 56 -2.92 13.19 10.79
C THR A 56 -1.63 12.46 11.09
N LEU A 57 -1.11 11.70 10.12
CA LEU A 57 0.08 10.88 10.24
C LEU A 57 1.26 11.47 9.45
N GLY A 58 1.22 12.76 9.10
CA GLY A 58 2.23 13.40 8.26
C GLY A 58 2.11 13.01 6.77
N PRO A 59 3.16 13.23 5.98
CA PRO A 59 3.12 13.01 4.54
C PRO A 59 3.01 11.53 4.16
N GLY A 60 2.27 11.25 3.09
CA GLY A 60 2.05 9.89 2.58
C GLY A 60 0.70 9.70 1.91
N VAL A 61 0.35 8.44 1.62
CA VAL A 61 -0.94 8.05 1.06
C VAL A 61 -1.79 7.41 2.14
N TYR A 62 -2.97 8.00 2.37
CA TYR A 62 -3.91 7.57 3.40
C TYR A 62 -4.85 6.50 2.86
N CYS A 63 -5.01 5.42 3.61
CA CYS A 63 -5.96 4.36 3.30
C CYS A 63 -6.52 3.75 4.58
N SER A 64 -7.62 3.02 4.48
CA SER A 64 -8.21 2.32 5.62
C SER A 64 -8.71 0.95 5.21
N ARG A 65 -8.65 -0.02 6.12
CA ARG A 65 -9.34 -1.31 5.92
C ARG A 65 -10.85 -1.18 6.11
N ASN A 66 -11.31 -0.08 6.71
CA ASN A 66 -12.73 0.24 6.82
C ASN A 66 -13.20 1.03 5.59
N ILE A 67 -14.02 0.40 4.75
CA ILE A 67 -14.60 1.07 3.58
C ILE A 67 -15.46 2.28 3.97
N ASN A 68 -16.17 2.23 5.10
CA ASN A 68 -17.01 3.34 5.57
C ASN A 68 -16.16 4.57 5.93
N LYS A 69 -14.95 4.36 6.48
CA LYS A 69 -13.99 5.45 6.70
C LYS A 69 -13.55 6.06 5.38
N ALA A 70 -13.20 5.23 4.39
CA ALA A 70 -12.81 5.71 3.06
C ALA A 70 -13.97 6.45 2.35
N MET A 71 -15.22 6.01 2.56
CA MET A 71 -16.41 6.69 2.06
C MET A 71 -16.63 8.07 2.67
N GLY A 72 -15.99 8.43 3.77
CA GLY A 72 -16.05 9.79 4.32
C GLY A 72 -15.18 10.81 3.57
N TYR A 73 -14.31 10.37 2.66
CA TYR A 73 -13.31 11.23 2.02
C TYR A 73 -13.26 11.08 0.49
N PRO A 74 -12.88 12.14 -0.24
CA PRO A 74 -12.81 13.53 0.23
C PRO A 74 -14.21 14.01 0.62
N ALA A 75 -14.31 15.05 1.46
CA ALA A 75 -15.59 15.65 1.82
C ALA A 75 -16.19 16.36 0.58
N CYS A 76 -17.11 15.69 -0.09
CA CYS A 76 -17.72 16.09 -1.36
C CYS A 76 -19.10 15.43 -1.53
N ALA A 77 -19.82 15.81 -2.58
CA ALA A 77 -21.05 15.13 -2.93
C ALA A 77 -20.77 13.64 -3.19
N PRO A 78 -21.67 12.71 -2.77
CA PRO A 78 -21.48 11.28 -3.02
C PRO A 78 -21.23 10.95 -4.50
N ASN A 79 -21.81 11.75 -5.41
CA ASN A 79 -21.63 11.58 -6.85
C ASN A 79 -20.28 12.07 -7.38
N ASP A 80 -19.46 12.79 -6.62
CA ASP A 80 -18.11 13.18 -7.06
C ASP A 80 -17.04 12.23 -6.52
N ARG A 81 -17.44 11.25 -5.70
CA ARG A 81 -16.56 10.34 -4.99
C ARG A 81 -16.46 8.99 -5.69
N VAL A 82 -15.27 8.42 -5.65
CA VAL A 82 -15.01 7.01 -5.96
C VAL A 82 -14.12 6.41 -4.88
N ILE A 83 -14.41 5.16 -4.52
CA ILE A 83 -13.63 4.38 -3.55
C ILE A 83 -12.81 3.35 -4.31
N LEU A 84 -11.50 3.55 -4.31
CA LEU A 84 -10.55 2.62 -4.90
C LEU A 84 -10.31 1.45 -3.94
N LYS A 85 -10.32 0.23 -4.48
CA LYS A 85 -9.87 -0.98 -3.79
C LYS A 85 -8.39 -1.15 -4.04
N LEU A 86 -7.62 -1.24 -2.97
CA LEU A 86 -6.16 -1.23 -3.01
C LEU A 86 -5.60 -2.56 -2.52
N ARG A 87 -4.47 -2.99 -3.07
CA ARG A 87 -3.56 -3.95 -2.45
C ARG A 87 -2.36 -3.17 -1.91
N VAL A 88 -2.22 -3.14 -0.59
CA VAL A 88 -1.22 -2.32 0.12
C VAL A 88 -0.20 -3.21 0.80
N ARG A 89 1.09 -3.04 0.49
CA ARG A 89 2.21 -3.73 1.14
C ARG A 89 2.74 -2.88 2.30
N VAL A 90 2.20 -3.13 3.50
CA VAL A 90 2.38 -2.20 4.64
C VAL A 90 3.79 -2.12 5.20
N GLY A 91 4.65 -3.10 4.90
CA GLY A 91 6.04 -3.01 5.32
C GLY A 91 6.21 -2.97 6.85
N LYS A 92 7.11 -2.10 7.33
CA LYS A 92 7.40 -1.88 8.75
C LYS A 92 6.35 -0.93 9.29
N VAL A 93 5.40 -1.48 10.03
CA VAL A 93 4.28 -0.70 10.59
C VAL A 93 4.69 -0.08 11.92
N LYS A 94 4.48 1.22 12.06
CA LYS A 94 4.52 1.93 13.33
C LYS A 94 3.09 2.12 13.83
N LYS A 95 2.73 1.44 14.91
CA LYS A 95 1.52 1.77 15.68
C LYS A 95 1.71 3.15 16.33
N ILE A 96 0.77 4.06 16.13
CA ILE A 96 0.76 5.43 16.67
C ILE A 96 -0.28 5.50 17.79
N GLU A 97 0.17 5.25 19.01
CA GLU A 97 -0.62 5.27 20.25
C GLU A 97 0.28 5.56 21.46
N GLY A 98 -0.27 6.16 22.51
CA GLY A 98 0.43 6.38 23.79
C GLY A 98 1.76 7.09 23.60
N GLN A 99 2.84 6.46 24.07
CA GLN A 99 4.19 7.04 23.99
C GLN A 99 4.69 7.27 22.55
N SER A 100 4.16 6.55 21.55
CA SER A 100 4.58 6.69 20.15
C SER A 100 3.92 7.85 19.40
N LEU A 101 3.04 8.62 20.06
CA LEU A 101 2.44 9.84 19.51
C LEU A 101 3.49 10.90 19.15
N ASN A 102 4.67 10.87 19.78
CA ASN A 102 5.80 11.73 19.41
C ASN A 102 6.31 11.47 17.97
N LEU A 103 6.04 10.29 17.41
CA LEU A 103 6.44 9.90 16.05
C LEU A 103 5.30 10.03 15.03
N LYS A 104 4.16 10.63 15.44
CA LYS A 104 2.91 10.68 14.65
C LYS A 104 3.12 11.16 13.21
N THR A 105 4.00 12.13 12.98
CA THR A 105 4.29 12.68 11.64
C THR A 105 5.70 12.38 11.13
N THR A 106 6.56 11.77 11.94
CA THR A 106 8.01 11.56 11.68
C THR A 106 8.42 10.09 11.64
N TRP A 107 7.47 9.15 11.78
CA TRP A 107 7.71 7.71 11.72
C TRP A 107 8.49 7.25 10.49
N HIS A 108 8.27 7.87 9.32
CA HIS A 108 8.98 7.51 8.09
C HIS A 108 10.49 7.81 8.20
N GLN A 109 10.87 8.87 8.93
CA GLN A 109 12.27 9.21 9.20
C GLN A 109 12.97 8.18 10.09
N GLN A 110 12.18 7.41 10.85
CA GLN A 110 12.65 6.29 11.68
C GLN A 110 12.66 4.94 10.91
N GLY A 111 12.55 5.00 9.58
CA GLY A 111 12.60 3.85 8.69
C GLY A 111 11.36 2.96 8.76
N TYR A 112 10.20 3.51 9.10
CA TYR A 112 8.91 2.83 9.00
C TYR A 112 8.26 3.11 7.64
N ASP A 113 7.57 2.11 7.08
CA ASP A 113 6.94 2.19 5.77
C ASP A 113 5.48 2.63 5.83
N THR A 114 4.82 2.30 6.94
CA THR A 114 3.42 2.65 7.22
C THR A 114 3.28 3.08 8.68
N ALA A 115 2.57 4.18 8.93
CA ALA A 115 1.99 4.45 10.24
C ALA A 115 0.56 3.93 10.31
N TRP A 116 0.20 3.32 11.44
CA TRP A 116 -1.15 2.88 11.72
C TRP A 116 -1.65 3.55 13.01
N LEU A 117 -2.74 4.31 12.88
CA LEU A 117 -3.46 4.92 13.98
C LEU A 117 -4.66 4.02 14.33
N PRO A 118 -4.66 3.33 15.47
CA PRO A 118 -5.79 2.50 15.88
C PRO A 118 -7.03 3.35 16.18
N ALA A 119 -8.21 2.76 15.99
CA ALA A 119 -9.50 3.42 16.25
C ALA A 119 -9.58 4.02 17.66
N THR A 120 -9.08 3.30 18.67
CA THR A 120 -9.04 3.74 20.07
C THR A 120 -8.21 5.00 20.31
N ALA A 121 -7.19 5.26 19.49
CA ALA A 121 -6.31 6.42 19.62
C ALA A 121 -6.68 7.55 18.63
N SER A 122 -7.60 7.32 17.70
CA SER A 122 -7.91 8.25 16.60
C SER A 122 -8.77 9.46 17.01
N GLY A 123 -9.35 9.47 18.21
CA GLY A 123 -10.35 10.46 18.65
C GLY A 123 -11.70 10.38 17.94
N VAL A 124 -11.73 9.81 16.72
CA VAL A 124 -12.91 9.64 15.85
C VAL A 124 -13.40 8.18 15.78
N GLY A 125 -12.80 7.28 16.56
CA GLY A 125 -13.17 5.87 16.62
C GLY A 125 -12.93 5.06 15.34
N LEU A 126 -12.11 5.56 14.42
CA LEU A 126 -11.84 4.92 13.13
C LEU A 126 -10.34 4.86 12.86
N GLU A 127 -9.86 3.68 12.47
CA GLU A 127 -8.45 3.50 12.15
C GLU A 127 -8.05 4.17 10.83
N GLU A 128 -6.78 4.53 10.77
CA GLU A 128 -6.17 5.19 9.62
C GLU A 128 -4.75 4.67 9.41
N ASP A 129 -4.44 4.29 8.17
CA ASP A 129 -3.11 3.89 7.75
C ASP A 129 -2.54 4.99 6.82
N CYS A 130 -1.28 5.35 7.01
CA CYS A 130 -0.55 6.26 6.13
C CYS A 130 0.71 5.57 5.62
N VAL A 131 0.80 5.36 4.32
CA VAL A 131 1.90 4.66 3.64
C VAL A 131 2.83 5.69 3.03
N TRP A 132 4.13 5.56 3.30
CA TRP A 132 5.12 6.57 2.89
C TRP A 132 5.39 6.55 1.40
N ASP A 133 5.70 5.36 0.86
CA ASP A 133 6.01 5.16 -0.56
C ASP A 133 4.77 4.67 -1.35
N PRO A 134 4.24 5.49 -2.28
CA PRO A 134 3.17 5.10 -3.19
C PRO A 134 3.38 3.78 -3.93
N LYS A 135 4.64 3.40 -4.22
CA LYS A 135 4.98 2.16 -4.94
C LYS A 135 4.62 0.88 -4.16
N ARG A 136 4.24 1.02 -2.89
CA ARG A 136 3.70 -0.07 -2.06
C ARG A 136 2.21 -0.31 -2.28
N ILE A 137 1.54 0.53 -3.05
CA ILE A 137 0.09 0.51 -3.27
C ILE A 137 -0.21 0.17 -4.73
N THR A 138 -1.11 -0.79 -4.93
CA THR A 138 -1.65 -1.12 -6.25
C THR A 138 -3.15 -0.95 -6.24
N VAL A 139 -3.71 -0.22 -7.21
CA VAL A 139 -5.17 -0.20 -7.42
C VAL A 139 -5.58 -1.53 -8.06
N VAL A 140 -6.49 -2.25 -7.42
CA VAL A 140 -6.92 -3.59 -7.86
C VAL A 140 -8.41 -3.66 -8.17
N GLY A 141 -9.13 -2.53 -8.06
CA GLY A 141 -10.54 -2.44 -8.42
C GLY A 141 -11.22 -1.17 -7.91
N ILE A 142 -12.51 -1.06 -8.20
CA ILE A 142 -13.39 0.00 -7.71
C ILE A 142 -14.34 -0.61 -6.68
N ALA A 143 -14.23 -0.20 -5.43
CA ALA A 143 -15.07 -0.71 -4.34
C ALA A 143 -16.46 -0.05 -4.33
N HIS A 144 -16.53 1.24 -4.65
CA HIS A 144 -17.78 1.98 -4.70
C HIS A 144 -17.68 3.18 -5.65
N CYS A 145 -18.69 3.38 -6.49
CA CYS A 145 -18.88 4.52 -7.36
C CYS A 145 -20.38 4.59 -7.68
N THR A 146 -21.00 5.75 -7.50
CA THR A 146 -22.44 5.93 -7.79
C THR A 146 -22.75 5.93 -9.27
N ASP A 147 -21.78 6.32 -10.11
CA ASP A 147 -21.94 6.40 -11.56
C ASP A 147 -21.41 5.12 -12.22
N SER A 148 -22.33 4.37 -12.83
CA SER A 148 -22.03 3.07 -13.45
C SER A 148 -21.09 3.21 -14.65
N SER A 149 -21.27 4.23 -15.50
CA SER A 149 -20.40 4.49 -16.64
C SER A 149 -18.95 4.72 -16.23
N THR A 150 -18.73 5.63 -15.29
CA THR A 150 -17.43 5.98 -14.71
C THR A 150 -16.80 4.73 -14.09
N LYS A 151 -17.58 3.95 -13.33
CA LYS A 151 -17.11 2.70 -12.74
C LYS A 151 -16.59 1.74 -13.82
N SER A 152 -17.36 1.49 -14.86
CA SER A 152 -16.97 0.59 -15.97
C SER A 152 -15.75 1.10 -16.73
N SER A 153 -15.64 2.41 -16.97
CA SER A 153 -14.46 3.03 -17.59
C SER A 153 -13.21 2.84 -16.73
N LEU A 154 -13.29 3.09 -15.41
CA LEU A 154 -12.16 2.93 -14.50
C LEU A 154 -11.76 1.45 -14.34
N GLU A 155 -12.72 0.53 -14.26
CA GLU A 155 -12.44 -0.91 -14.21
C GLU A 155 -11.76 -1.40 -15.50
N SER A 156 -12.15 -0.87 -16.65
CA SER A 156 -11.50 -1.15 -17.93
C SER A 156 -10.07 -0.63 -17.94
N LEU A 157 -9.83 0.58 -17.42
CA LEU A 157 -8.48 1.15 -17.28
C LEU A 157 -7.59 0.29 -16.38
N ILE A 158 -8.11 -0.23 -15.26
CA ILE A 158 -7.37 -1.14 -14.37
C ILE A 158 -7.04 -2.45 -15.10
N LYS A 159 -7.98 -3.03 -15.86
CA LYS A 159 -7.75 -4.24 -16.65
C LYS A 159 -6.71 -4.01 -17.75
N GLN A 160 -6.77 -2.88 -18.43
CA GLN A 160 -5.79 -2.49 -19.46
C GLN A 160 -4.40 -2.34 -18.86
N GLY A 161 -4.23 -1.65 -17.73
CA GLY A 161 -2.96 -1.58 -17.03
C GLY A 161 -2.42 -2.94 -16.55
N SER A 162 -3.31 -3.93 -16.38
CA SER A 162 -2.96 -5.32 -16.05
C SER A 162 -2.62 -6.15 -17.29
N GLN A 163 -3.20 -5.84 -18.45
CA GLN A 163 -3.00 -6.50 -19.75
C GLN A 163 -1.84 -5.87 -20.57
N SER A 164 -1.48 -4.62 -20.29
CA SER A 164 -0.28 -3.95 -20.80
C SER A 164 1.01 -4.38 -20.07
N GLN A 165 0.96 -5.49 -19.31
CA GLN A 165 2.13 -6.32 -19.02
C GLN A 165 2.38 -7.38 -20.10
N ASP A 166 1.85 -7.22 -21.31
CA ASP A 166 2.44 -7.84 -22.51
C ASP A 166 2.21 -6.96 -23.76
N PRO A 167 3.17 -6.07 -24.08
CA PRO A 167 3.40 -5.71 -25.47
C PRO A 167 4.89 -5.80 -25.79
N LYS A 168 5.32 -6.86 -26.50
CA LYS A 168 6.49 -6.84 -27.41
C LYS A 168 7.59 -5.82 -27.04
N VAL A 169 8.20 -5.94 -25.85
CA VAL A 169 9.33 -5.07 -25.50
C VAL A 169 10.61 -5.75 -25.94
N LYS A 170 11.18 -5.21 -27.01
CA LYS A 170 12.55 -5.50 -27.43
C LYS A 170 13.50 -5.17 -26.27
N ASP A 171 14.24 -6.18 -25.82
CA ASP A 171 15.49 -6.08 -25.03
C ASP A 171 15.51 -5.24 -23.73
N LEU A 172 14.54 -5.40 -22.82
CA LEU A 172 14.69 -4.96 -21.42
C LEU A 172 15.12 -6.14 -20.52
N LYS A 173 16.28 -6.00 -19.85
CA LYS A 173 16.83 -7.04 -18.97
C LYS A 173 15.95 -7.20 -17.71
N PRO A 174 15.53 -8.43 -17.36
CA PRO A 174 14.71 -8.67 -16.17
C PRO A 174 15.46 -8.28 -14.88
N CYS A 175 14.71 -7.77 -13.90
CA CYS A 175 15.28 -7.43 -12.59
C CYS A 175 15.81 -8.69 -11.90
N LYS A 176 17.11 -8.69 -11.52
CA LYS A 176 17.77 -9.83 -10.86
C LYS A 176 17.15 -10.24 -9.51
N GLY A 177 16.38 -9.36 -8.86
CA GLY A 177 15.77 -9.64 -7.56
C GLY A 177 14.33 -10.15 -7.61
N CYS A 178 13.47 -9.56 -8.45
CA CYS A 178 12.04 -9.94 -8.52
C CYS A 178 11.65 -10.70 -9.80
N GLY A 179 12.53 -10.75 -10.81
CA GLY A 179 12.25 -11.41 -12.10
C GLY A 179 11.30 -10.64 -13.02
N MET A 180 10.80 -9.46 -12.63
CA MET A 180 9.90 -8.66 -13.48
C MET A 180 10.69 -7.85 -14.52
N GLN A 181 10.14 -7.72 -15.73
CA GLN A 181 10.60 -6.79 -16.75
C GLN A 181 9.90 -5.44 -16.51
N THR A 182 10.66 -4.38 -16.29
CA THR A 182 10.14 -3.03 -16.02
C THR A 182 11.01 -1.99 -16.74
N GLU A 183 10.39 -0.92 -17.25
CA GLU A 183 11.09 0.24 -17.85
C GLU A 183 12.00 0.95 -16.83
N ASP A 184 11.60 0.94 -15.55
CA ASP A 184 12.37 1.51 -14.45
C ASP A 184 13.35 0.50 -13.84
N LYS A 185 14.61 0.93 -13.64
CA LYS A 185 15.58 0.19 -12.82
C LYS A 185 15.07 0.11 -11.38
N HIS A 186 14.62 -1.07 -10.96
CA HIS A 186 14.30 -1.31 -9.56
C HIS A 186 15.53 -1.00 -8.70
N THR A 187 15.40 0.01 -7.82
CA THR A 187 16.43 0.31 -6.83
C THR A 187 16.48 -0.85 -5.85
N MET A 188 17.59 -1.56 -5.84
CA MET A 188 17.79 -2.68 -4.92
C MET A 188 18.08 -2.13 -3.52
N GLU A 189 17.37 -2.64 -2.54
CA GLU A 189 17.54 -2.24 -1.15
C GLU A 189 18.37 -3.30 -0.41
N LYS A 190 19.01 -2.92 0.70
CA LYS A 190 19.69 -3.90 1.54
C LYS A 190 18.69 -4.49 2.53
N CYS A 191 18.64 -5.81 2.61
CA CYS A 191 17.93 -6.52 3.65
C CYS A 191 18.49 -6.06 5.01
N TRP A 192 17.62 -5.44 5.80
CA TRP A 192 17.86 -5.05 7.18
C TRP A 192 18.61 -6.05 8.05
N SER A 193 18.35 -7.36 7.91
CA SER A 193 19.00 -8.42 8.68
C SER A 193 20.27 -8.96 8.01
N CYS A 194 20.14 -9.68 6.89
CA CYS A 194 21.30 -10.35 6.28
C CYS A 194 22.15 -9.43 5.37
N LYS A 195 21.74 -8.17 5.18
CA LYS A 195 22.37 -7.18 4.28
C LYS A 195 22.39 -7.58 2.80
N ALA A 196 21.69 -8.66 2.43
CA ALA A 196 21.54 -9.06 1.03
C ALA A 196 20.83 -7.99 0.20
N SER A 197 21.22 -7.87 -1.06
CA SER A 197 20.54 -6.99 -2.02
C SER A 197 19.17 -7.59 -2.38
N ILE A 198 18.09 -6.90 -2.03
CA ILE A 198 16.70 -7.34 -2.25
C ILE A 198 15.96 -6.36 -3.16
N CYS A 199 15.10 -6.88 -4.01
CA CYS A 199 14.21 -6.03 -4.80
C CYS A 199 12.95 -5.76 -3.97
N PRO A 200 12.52 -4.49 -3.81
CA PRO A 200 11.28 -4.18 -3.09
C PRO A 200 10.07 -4.93 -3.64
N PHE A 201 10.08 -5.32 -4.92
CA PHE A 201 8.99 -6.01 -5.61
C PHE A 201 9.10 -7.55 -5.61
N MET A 202 10.09 -8.14 -4.93
CA MET A 202 10.19 -9.60 -4.87
C MET A 202 9.06 -10.21 -4.03
N LYS A 203 8.56 -11.38 -4.44
CA LYS A 203 7.45 -12.08 -3.76
C LYS A 203 7.80 -12.43 -2.31
N ASN A 204 9.03 -12.86 -2.07
CA ASN A 204 9.58 -13.14 -0.74
C ASN A 204 11.11 -12.99 -0.73
N HIS A 205 11.68 -12.70 0.44
CA HIS A 205 13.10 -12.84 0.72
C HIS A 205 13.29 -13.63 2.01
N VAL A 206 14.07 -14.69 1.97
CA VAL A 206 14.39 -15.53 3.13
C VAL A 206 15.84 -15.29 3.53
N CYS A 207 16.05 -14.77 4.75
CA CYS A 207 17.40 -14.65 5.32
C CYS A 207 17.96 -16.04 5.63
N GLN A 208 19.01 -16.43 4.91
CA GLN A 208 19.82 -17.59 5.27
C GLN A 208 20.62 -17.23 6.54
N LYS A 209 20.47 -18.00 7.62
CA LYS A 209 21.32 -17.83 8.82
C LYS A 209 22.78 -18.06 8.39
N LYS A 210 23.68 -17.12 8.69
CA LYS A 210 25.11 -17.45 8.71
C LYS A 210 25.29 -18.49 9.82
N ARG A 211 25.59 -19.74 9.45
CA ARG A 211 26.22 -20.69 10.38
C ARG A 211 27.52 -20.02 10.82
N LYS A 212 27.60 -19.64 12.09
CA LYS A 212 28.91 -19.47 12.74
C LYS A 212 29.49 -20.85 12.96
#